data_AF-A0A428VW01-F1
#
_entry.id   AF-A0A428VW01-F1
#
_cell.length_a   1.000
_cell.length_b   1.000
_cell.length_c   1.000
_cell.angle_alpha   90.00
_cell.angle_beta   90.00
_cell.angle_gamma   90.00
#
_symmetry.space_group_name_H-M   'P 1'
#
loop_
_entity.id
_entity.type
_entity.pdbx_description
1 polymer ?
#
loop_
_entity_poly.entity_id
_entity_poly.type
_entity_poly.pdbx_seq_one_letter_code
_entity_poly.pdbx_strand_id
1 'polypeptide(L)'
;TYLASAALDVVVLKLFPALMPYADVDRYGFLGLPLLGWCTYALLWVLQAAVFWTGMETIRKFIDFCGPAVYVVMIVLTGYLIYQAGWGAINLNLGEVSYTGLSAVPVMLGAIALVVSYFSGPMLNFGDFSRYGRSFRAVKRGNLLGLPVNFLAFSILVVVTSSLTIPVFGELITDPVTTVARIDSTFAIVLGALTFTIATIGINIVANFISPAFDFS
;
A
#
# COMPACT_ATOMS: atom_id res chain seq x y z
N THR A 1 6.70 -0.50 -8.26
CA THR A 1 8.09 -0.27 -7.81
C THR A 1 8.32 1.13 -7.28
N TYR A 2 7.99 2.20 -8.02
CA TYR A 2 8.24 3.58 -7.57
C TYR A 2 7.62 3.95 -6.22
N LEU A 3 6.34 3.65 -5.99
CA LEU A 3 5.70 3.95 -4.70
C LEU A 3 6.36 3.21 -3.53
N ALA A 4 6.81 1.97 -3.76
CA ALA A 4 7.55 1.20 -2.76
C ALA A 4 8.92 1.83 -2.48
N SER A 5 9.60 2.38 -3.50
CA SER A 5 10.91 3.00 -3.30
C SER A 5 10.78 4.32 -2.56
N ALA A 6 9.73 5.10 -2.82
CA ALA A 6 9.42 6.31 -2.05
C ALA A 6 9.15 5.98 -0.57
N ALA A 7 8.39 4.92 -0.29
CA ALA A 7 8.20 4.43 1.09
C ALA A 7 9.54 4.07 1.75
N LEU A 8 10.45 3.41 1.02
CA LEU A 8 11.79 3.06 1.49
C LEU A 8 12.68 4.30 1.72
N ASP A 9 12.57 5.31 0.85
CA ASP A 9 13.31 6.58 1.00
C ASP A 9 13.00 7.25 2.34
N VAL A 10 11.71 7.29 2.73
CA VAL A 10 11.28 7.85 4.02
C VAL A 10 11.97 7.14 5.19
N VAL A 11 12.11 5.81 5.13
CA VAL A 11 12.81 5.02 6.16
C VAL A 11 14.29 5.35 6.20
N VAL A 12 14.93 5.31 5.04
CA VAL A 12 16.37 5.51 4.91
C VAL A 12 16.75 6.91 5.41
N LEU A 13 15.97 7.94 5.07
CA LEU A 13 16.18 9.30 5.54
C LEU A 13 15.96 9.45 7.04
N LYS A 14 14.98 8.75 7.61
CA LYS A 14 14.72 8.80 9.05
C LYS A 14 15.83 8.10 9.86
N LEU A 15 16.36 6.99 9.35
CA LEU A 15 17.46 6.24 9.99
C LEU A 15 18.82 6.88 9.78
N PHE A 16 19.04 7.45 8.60
CA PHE A 16 20.29 8.07 8.19
C PHE A 16 20.02 9.49 7.68
N PRO A 17 19.74 10.47 8.57
CA PRO A 17 19.46 11.85 8.17
C PRO A 17 20.60 12.51 7.38
N ALA A 18 21.83 12.00 7.53
CA ALA A 18 22.98 12.42 6.72
C ALA A 18 22.78 12.22 5.22
N LEU A 19 21.82 11.38 4.79
CA LEU A 19 21.49 11.15 3.39
C LEU A 19 20.49 12.17 2.81
N MET A 20 19.96 13.10 3.61
CA MET A 20 19.04 14.15 3.14
C MET A 20 19.54 14.91 1.89
N PRO A 21 20.83 15.28 1.76
CA PRO A 21 21.31 15.95 0.55
C PRO A 21 21.10 15.12 -0.72
N TYR A 22 21.15 13.79 -0.63
CA TYR A 22 21.00 12.88 -1.77
C TYR A 22 19.53 12.57 -2.11
N ALA A 23 18.58 12.99 -1.27
CA ALA A 23 17.15 12.95 -1.55
C ALA A 23 16.64 14.22 -2.23
N ASP A 24 17.52 15.20 -2.46
CA ASP A 24 17.21 16.45 -3.12
C ASP A 24 17.49 16.34 -4.64
N VAL A 25 16.45 16.54 -5.44
CA VAL A 25 16.51 16.49 -6.91
C VAL A 25 17.34 17.64 -7.47
N ASP A 26 17.33 18.81 -6.82
CA ASP A 26 18.03 19.98 -7.32
C ASP A 26 19.54 19.88 -7.08
N ARG A 27 19.97 19.08 -6.10
CA ARG A 27 21.39 18.82 -5.80
C ARG A 27 21.95 17.60 -6.49
N TYR A 28 21.23 16.48 -6.40
CA TYR A 28 21.68 15.17 -6.90
C TYR A 28 20.59 14.49 -7.74
N GLY A 29 19.87 15.24 -8.56
CA GLY A 29 18.84 14.71 -9.45
C GLY A 29 19.37 14.13 -10.75
N PHE A 30 18.69 13.10 -11.22
CA PHE A 30 18.85 12.55 -12.55
C PHE A 30 17.47 12.14 -13.09
N LEU A 31 17.11 12.56 -14.31
CA LEU A 31 15.84 12.21 -14.97
C LEU A 31 14.58 12.39 -14.09
N GLY A 32 14.56 13.41 -13.22
CA GLY A 32 13.41 13.74 -12.37
C GLY A 32 13.34 12.98 -11.03
N LEU A 33 14.34 12.16 -10.68
CA LEU A 33 14.45 11.54 -9.36
C LEU A 33 15.79 11.88 -8.70
N PRO A 34 15.82 12.02 -7.36
CA PRO A 34 17.07 12.24 -6.64
C PRO A 34 17.90 10.95 -6.61
N LEU A 35 19.21 11.06 -6.42
CA LEU A 35 20.13 9.91 -6.38
C LEU A 35 19.67 8.84 -5.38
N LEU A 36 19.22 9.24 -4.20
CA LEU A 36 18.68 8.30 -3.20
C LEU A 36 17.49 7.52 -3.76
N GLY A 37 16.56 8.21 -4.42
CA GLY A 37 15.38 7.61 -5.04
C GLY A 37 15.74 6.63 -6.16
N TRP A 38 16.78 6.91 -6.95
CA TRP A 38 17.31 5.95 -7.92
C TRP A 38 17.91 4.72 -7.27
N CYS A 39 18.69 4.90 -6.20
CA CYS A 39 19.30 3.79 -5.47
C CYS A 39 18.25 2.88 -4.84
N THR A 40 17.24 3.44 -4.16
CA THR A 40 16.16 2.66 -3.54
C THR A 40 15.26 2.02 -4.60
N TYR A 41 14.99 2.71 -5.71
CA TYR A 41 14.27 2.13 -6.84
C TYR A 41 15.01 0.92 -7.43
N ALA A 42 16.31 1.07 -7.73
CA ALA A 42 17.13 0.00 -8.28
C ALA A 42 17.25 -1.19 -7.30
N LEU A 43 17.44 -0.91 -6.01
CA LEU A 43 17.45 -1.93 -4.96
C LEU A 43 16.14 -2.72 -4.94
N LEU A 44 14.99 -2.02 -4.91
CA LEU A 44 13.69 -2.69 -4.92
C LEU A 44 13.41 -3.44 -6.21
N TRP A 45 13.91 -2.95 -7.34
CA TRP A 45 13.81 -3.65 -8.61
C TRP A 45 14.57 -4.99 -8.55
N VAL A 46 15.82 -4.98 -8.07
CA VAL A 46 16.63 -6.21 -7.91
C VAL A 46 16.00 -7.17 -6.92
N LEU A 47 15.52 -6.68 -5.77
CA LEU A 47 14.86 -7.52 -4.77
C LEU A 47 13.58 -8.16 -5.32
N GLN A 48 12.76 -7.41 -6.07
CA GLN A 48 11.58 -7.96 -6.73
C GLN A 48 11.95 -9.05 -7.74
N ALA A 49 12.97 -8.81 -8.57
CA ALA A 49 13.46 -9.81 -9.52
C ALA A 49 13.99 -11.08 -8.83
N ALA A 50 14.72 -10.92 -7.72
CA ALA A 50 15.25 -12.04 -6.94
C ALA A 50 14.13 -12.88 -6.32
N VAL A 51 13.14 -12.25 -5.68
CA VAL A 51 11.96 -12.95 -5.13
C VAL A 51 11.18 -13.64 -6.25
N PHE A 52 11.00 -12.96 -7.38
CA PHE A 52 10.31 -13.52 -8.54
C PHE A 52 10.98 -14.81 -9.06
N TRP A 53 12.32 -14.86 -9.06
CA TRP A 53 13.09 -16.04 -9.49
C TRP A 53 12.89 -17.28 -8.59
N THR A 54 12.38 -17.12 -7.38
CA THR A 54 12.16 -18.24 -6.43
C THR A 54 10.91 -19.08 -6.73
N GLY A 55 10.09 -18.67 -7.70
CA GLY A 55 8.92 -19.41 -8.19
C GLY A 55 7.61 -19.13 -7.43
N MET A 56 6.50 -19.56 -8.06
CA MET A 56 5.13 -19.22 -7.66
C MET A 56 4.71 -19.67 -6.25
N GLU A 57 5.23 -20.80 -5.76
CA GLU A 57 4.88 -21.32 -4.44
C GLU A 57 5.47 -20.45 -3.32
N THR A 58 6.71 -19.99 -3.50
CA THR A 58 7.38 -19.07 -2.56
C THR A 58 6.67 -17.73 -2.54
N ILE A 59 6.30 -17.20 -3.72
CA ILE A 59 5.53 -15.95 -3.86
C ILE A 59 4.18 -16.06 -3.12
N ARG A 60 3.45 -17.18 -3.26
CA ARG A 60 2.18 -17.38 -2.56
C ARG A 60 2.37 -17.33 -1.04
N LYS A 61 3.32 -18.10 -0.50
CA LYS A 61 3.60 -18.12 0.95
C LYS A 61 4.05 -16.76 1.47
N PHE A 62 4.86 -16.04 0.70
CA PHE A 62 5.31 -14.70 1.02
C PHE A 62 4.13 -13.74 1.16
N ILE A 63 3.16 -13.79 0.25
CA ILE A 63 2.00 -12.92 0.25
C ILE A 63 0.99 -13.31 1.33
N ASP A 64 0.80 -14.62 1.55
CA ASP A 64 -0.01 -15.14 2.65
C ASP A 64 0.51 -14.66 4.03
N PHE A 65 1.82 -14.40 4.13
CA PHE A 65 2.43 -13.78 5.32
C PHE A 65 2.27 -12.25 5.34
N CYS A 66 2.48 -11.57 4.19
CA CYS A 66 2.41 -10.12 4.11
C CYS A 66 1.01 -9.57 4.43
N GLY A 67 -0.05 -10.23 3.97
CA GLY A 67 -1.44 -9.78 4.19
C GLY A 67 -1.77 -9.57 5.68
N PRO A 68 -1.63 -10.61 6.53
CA PRO A 68 -1.79 -10.48 7.97
C PRO A 68 -0.83 -9.47 8.62
N ALA A 69 0.43 -9.42 8.17
CA ALA A 69 1.41 -8.47 8.74
C ALA A 69 0.97 -7.01 8.54
N VAL A 70 0.45 -6.66 7.36
CA VAL A 70 -0.09 -5.33 7.08
C VAL A 70 -1.27 -5.02 8.00
N TYR A 71 -2.19 -5.97 8.20
CA TYR A 71 -3.31 -5.79 9.13
C TYR A 71 -2.84 -5.53 10.56
N VAL A 72 -1.87 -6.31 11.05
CA VAL A 72 -1.32 -6.13 12.40
C VAL A 72 -0.73 -4.73 12.55
N VAL A 73 0.12 -4.31 11.60
CA VAL A 73 0.73 -2.97 11.65
C VAL A 73 -0.34 -1.87 11.59
N MET A 74 -1.32 -2.00 10.70
CA MET A 74 -2.41 -1.02 10.58
C MET A 74 -3.28 -0.94 11.83
N ILE A 75 -3.63 -2.07 12.45
CA ILE A 75 -4.41 -2.11 13.69
C ILE A 75 -3.63 -1.50 14.85
N VAL A 76 -2.34 -1.83 14.98
CA VAL A 76 -1.46 -1.26 16.01
C VAL A 76 -1.31 0.25 15.80
N LEU A 77 -1.11 0.70 14.56
CA LEU A 77 -1.05 2.11 14.20
C LEU A 77 -2.37 2.83 14.55
N THR A 78 -3.50 2.25 14.17
CA THR A 78 -4.82 2.80 14.49
C THR A 78 -5.01 2.91 16.00
N GLY A 79 -4.68 1.85 16.75
CA GLY A 79 -4.77 1.83 18.21
C GLY A 79 -3.89 2.91 18.87
N TYR A 80 -2.68 3.12 18.34
CA TYR A 80 -1.80 4.20 18.78
C TYR A 80 -2.41 5.59 18.53
N LEU A 81 -2.98 5.83 17.35
CA LEU A 81 -3.63 7.11 17.05
C LEU A 81 -4.90 7.34 17.88
N ILE A 82 -5.68 6.28 18.14
CA ILE A 82 -6.84 6.33 19.06
C ILE A 82 -6.37 6.63 20.48
N TYR A 83 -5.25 6.07 20.93
CA TYR A 83 -4.70 6.36 22.25
C TYR A 83 -4.32 7.84 22.41
N GLN A 84 -3.78 8.46 21.34
CA GLN A 84 -3.39 9.87 21.34
C GLN A 84 -4.57 10.84 21.20
N ALA A 85 -5.54 10.55 20.32
CA ALA A 85 -6.66 11.46 20.01
C ALA A 85 -7.97 11.15 20.76
N GLY A 86 -8.12 9.92 21.27
CA GLY A 86 -9.35 9.40 21.86
C GLY A 86 -10.37 8.88 20.84
N TRP A 87 -11.25 7.98 21.28
CA TRP A 87 -12.29 7.35 20.44
C TRP A 87 -13.27 8.35 19.81
N GLY A 88 -13.53 9.48 20.48
CA GLY A 88 -14.45 10.51 20.00
C GLY A 88 -13.90 11.35 18.84
N ALA A 89 -12.61 11.23 18.52
CA ALA A 89 -11.96 11.97 17.45
C ALA A 89 -12.10 11.30 16.06
N ILE A 90 -12.66 10.08 16.01
CA ILE A 90 -12.90 9.38 14.74
C ILE A 90 -14.00 10.10 13.97
N ASN A 91 -13.65 10.64 12.82
CA ASN A 91 -14.59 11.30 11.92
C ASN A 91 -14.55 10.64 10.53
N LEU A 92 -15.70 10.11 10.09
CA LEU A 92 -15.83 9.50 8.77
C LEU A 92 -16.09 10.52 7.65
N ASN A 93 -16.38 11.78 8.01
CA ASN A 93 -16.53 12.87 7.07
C ASN A 93 -15.21 13.63 6.92
N LEU A 94 -14.32 13.08 6.10
CA LEU A 94 -12.98 13.62 5.84
C LEU A 94 -12.92 14.64 4.68
N GLY A 95 -14.03 14.83 3.97
CA GLY A 95 -14.09 15.74 2.83
C GLY A 95 -14.17 17.20 3.29
N GLU A 96 -13.33 18.05 2.72
CA GLU A 96 -13.45 19.51 2.87
C GLU A 96 -14.71 20.07 2.17
N VAL A 97 -15.19 19.35 1.15
CA VAL A 97 -16.36 19.72 0.33
C VAL A 97 -17.44 18.66 0.47
N SER A 98 -18.63 19.08 0.87
CA SER A 98 -19.82 18.23 0.95
C SER A 98 -20.70 18.43 -0.28
N TYR A 99 -20.89 17.36 -1.06
CA TYR A 99 -21.81 17.34 -2.20
C TYR A 99 -23.17 16.81 -1.75
N THR A 100 -24.24 17.54 -2.06
CA THR A 100 -25.61 17.13 -1.71
C THR A 100 -26.50 17.03 -2.95
N GLY A 101 -27.47 16.12 -2.89
CA GLY A 101 -28.41 15.88 -3.99
C GLY A 101 -27.72 15.44 -5.28
N LEU A 102 -28.16 16.00 -6.42
CA LEU A 102 -27.67 15.62 -7.75
C LEU A 102 -26.20 15.97 -8.00
N SER A 103 -25.63 16.92 -7.25
CA SER A 103 -24.22 17.29 -7.38
C SER A 103 -23.25 16.18 -6.96
N ALA A 104 -23.70 15.24 -6.12
CA ALA A 104 -22.91 14.09 -5.69
C ALA A 104 -22.84 12.99 -6.77
N VAL A 105 -23.76 12.98 -7.74
CA VAL A 105 -23.85 11.91 -8.74
C VAL A 105 -22.59 11.84 -9.63
N PRO A 106 -22.11 12.94 -10.24
CA PRO A 106 -20.88 12.89 -11.04
C PRO A 106 -19.65 12.48 -10.22
N VAL A 107 -19.56 12.95 -8.97
CA VAL A 107 -18.45 12.61 -8.06
C VAL A 107 -18.47 11.11 -7.71
N MET A 108 -19.66 10.56 -7.42
CA MET A 108 -19.83 9.13 -7.15
C MET A 108 -19.51 8.28 -8.37
N LEU A 109 -19.95 8.69 -9.57
CA LEU A 109 -19.60 8.00 -10.82
C LEU A 109 -18.08 8.05 -11.08
N GLY A 110 -17.44 9.18 -10.80
CA GLY A 110 -15.98 9.31 -10.86
C GLY A 110 -15.27 8.36 -9.89
N ALA A 111 -15.73 8.29 -8.64
CA ALA A 111 -15.18 7.36 -7.64
C ALA A 111 -15.34 5.89 -8.06
N ILE A 112 -16.51 5.51 -8.58
CA ILE A 112 -16.75 4.17 -9.13
C ILE A 112 -15.80 3.89 -10.30
N ALA A 113 -15.67 4.83 -11.23
CA ALA A 113 -14.79 4.69 -12.38
C ALA A 113 -13.32 4.51 -11.98
N LEU A 114 -12.85 5.24 -10.95
CA LEU A 114 -11.50 5.08 -10.40
C LEU A 114 -11.29 3.69 -9.81
N VAL A 115 -12.25 3.17 -9.04
CA VAL A 115 -12.17 1.83 -8.46
C VAL A 115 -12.17 0.77 -9.56
N VAL A 116 -13.05 0.87 -10.55
CA VAL A 116 -13.10 -0.07 -11.69
C VAL A 116 -11.80 -0.02 -12.49
N SER A 117 -11.27 1.18 -12.75
CA SER A 117 -9.98 1.36 -13.43
C SER A 117 -8.83 0.73 -12.65
N TYR A 118 -8.78 0.93 -11.33
CA TYR A 118 -7.75 0.34 -10.46
C TYR A 118 -7.75 -1.20 -10.50
N PHE A 119 -8.94 -1.82 -10.50
CA PHE A 119 -9.05 -3.28 -10.57
C PHE A 119 -8.97 -3.87 -11.99
N SER A 120 -8.97 -3.05 -13.04
CA SER A 120 -9.01 -3.52 -14.43
C SER A 120 -7.83 -4.42 -14.81
N GLY A 121 -6.60 -4.02 -14.47
CA GLY A 121 -5.39 -4.81 -14.75
C GLY A 121 -5.44 -6.21 -14.11
N PRO A 122 -5.60 -6.30 -12.77
CA PRO A 122 -5.74 -7.60 -12.10
C PRO A 122 -6.91 -8.45 -12.62
N MET A 123 -8.01 -7.83 -13.07
CA MET A 123 -9.14 -8.56 -13.67
C MET A 123 -8.79 -9.21 -15.01
N LEU A 124 -7.97 -8.56 -15.86
CA LEU A 124 -7.51 -9.15 -17.12
C LEU A 124 -6.60 -10.36 -16.88
N ASN A 125 -5.76 -10.28 -15.86
CA ASN A 125 -4.83 -11.33 -15.46
C ASN A 125 -5.50 -12.46 -14.65
N PHE A 126 -6.80 -12.34 -14.35
CA PHE A 126 -7.52 -13.30 -13.51
C PHE A 126 -7.53 -14.72 -14.08
N GLY A 127 -7.49 -14.86 -15.41
CA GLY A 127 -7.40 -16.14 -16.11
C GLY A 127 -6.23 -16.98 -15.62
N ASP A 128 -5.06 -16.37 -15.47
CA ASP A 128 -3.82 -17.02 -15.04
C ASP A 128 -3.93 -17.59 -13.63
N PHE A 129 -4.60 -16.85 -12.73
CA PHE A 129 -4.83 -17.29 -11.35
C PHE A 129 -5.89 -18.37 -11.25
N SER A 130 -6.99 -18.22 -12.01
CA SER A 130 -8.14 -19.12 -11.96
C SER A 130 -7.79 -20.54 -12.40
N ARG A 131 -6.79 -20.70 -13.29
CA ARG A 131 -6.26 -21.99 -13.75
C ARG A 131 -5.67 -22.84 -12.62
N TYR A 132 -5.10 -22.21 -11.60
CA TYR A 132 -4.58 -22.89 -10.40
C TYR A 132 -5.63 -23.06 -9.30
N GLY A 133 -6.87 -22.64 -9.55
CA GLY A 133 -7.98 -22.78 -8.61
C GLY A 133 -8.35 -24.25 -8.43
N ARG A 134 -8.40 -24.72 -7.18
CA ARG A 134 -8.79 -26.11 -6.86
C ARG A 134 -10.20 -26.48 -7.34
N SER A 135 -11.12 -25.50 -7.35
CA SER A 135 -12.48 -25.66 -7.86
C SER A 135 -13.13 -24.29 -8.09
N PHE A 136 -14.15 -24.24 -8.95
CA PHE A 136 -14.94 -23.03 -9.18
C PHE A 136 -15.56 -22.48 -7.88
N ARG A 137 -16.00 -23.37 -6.97
CA ARG A 137 -16.55 -22.97 -5.67
C ARG A 137 -15.49 -22.31 -4.79
N ALA A 138 -14.26 -22.82 -4.80
CA ALA A 138 -13.14 -22.21 -4.08
C ALA A 138 -12.80 -20.83 -4.64
N VAL A 139 -12.77 -20.68 -5.96
CA VAL A 139 -12.53 -19.39 -6.64
C VAL A 139 -13.62 -18.38 -6.30
N LYS A 140 -14.90 -18.76 -6.35
CA LYS A 140 -16.02 -17.88 -5.99
C LYS A 140 -15.94 -17.42 -4.53
N ARG A 141 -15.65 -18.35 -3.60
CA ARG A 141 -15.51 -18.03 -2.18
C ARG A 141 -14.30 -17.13 -1.91
N GLY A 142 -13.16 -17.41 -2.55
CA GLY A 142 -11.95 -16.59 -2.44
C GLY A 142 -12.20 -15.16 -2.92
N ASN A 143 -12.86 -14.98 -4.06
CA ASN A 143 -13.22 -13.65 -4.56
C ASN A 143 -14.18 -12.92 -3.63
N LEU A 144 -15.23 -13.59 -3.12
CA LEU A 144 -16.17 -12.95 -2.20
C LEU A 144 -15.50 -12.51 -0.89
N LEU A 145 -14.60 -13.33 -0.34
CA LEU A 145 -13.90 -12.99 0.90
C LEU A 145 -12.80 -11.92 0.67
N GLY A 146 -12.08 -12.01 -0.45
CA GLY A 146 -10.95 -11.12 -0.75
C GLY A 146 -11.35 -9.76 -1.32
N LEU A 147 -12.32 -9.74 -2.26
CA LEU A 147 -12.77 -8.50 -2.90
C LEU A 147 -13.71 -7.74 -1.97
N PRO A 148 -15.03 -8.00 -1.86
CA PRO A 148 -15.90 -7.10 -1.11
C PRO A 148 -15.65 -7.13 0.41
N VAL A 149 -15.48 -8.30 1.03
CA VAL A 149 -15.39 -8.39 2.50
C VAL A 149 -14.08 -7.80 3.01
N ASN A 150 -12.94 -8.30 2.52
CA ASN A 150 -11.64 -7.81 2.96
C ASN A 150 -11.37 -6.38 2.49
N PHE A 151 -11.76 -5.99 1.28
CA PHE A 151 -11.59 -4.60 0.82
C PHE A 151 -12.41 -3.63 1.68
N LEU A 152 -13.65 -3.96 2.05
CA LEU A 152 -14.47 -3.11 2.92
C LEU A 152 -13.85 -3.01 4.33
N ALA A 153 -13.46 -4.14 4.92
CA ALA A 153 -12.84 -4.16 6.24
C ALA A 153 -11.56 -3.32 6.27
N PHE A 154 -10.69 -3.50 5.28
CA PHE A 154 -9.46 -2.72 5.15
C PHE A 154 -9.73 -1.25 4.86
N SER A 155 -10.72 -0.93 4.02
CA SER A 155 -11.11 0.47 3.73
C SER A 155 -11.58 1.20 4.98
N ILE A 156 -12.39 0.56 5.83
CA ILE A 156 -12.81 1.14 7.12
C ILE A 156 -11.58 1.39 8.00
N LEU A 157 -10.67 0.41 8.10
CA LEU A 157 -9.45 0.55 8.88
C LEU A 157 -8.60 1.74 8.39
N VAL A 158 -8.42 1.88 7.07
CA VAL A 158 -7.68 2.99 6.46
C VAL A 158 -8.38 4.32 6.73
N VAL A 159 -9.70 4.43 6.52
CA VAL A 159 -10.45 5.68 6.77
C VAL A 159 -10.36 6.09 8.23
N VAL A 160 -10.52 5.16 9.17
CA VAL A 160 -10.37 5.43 10.61
C VAL A 160 -8.95 5.88 10.92
N THR A 161 -7.93 5.17 10.43
CA THR A 161 -6.51 5.55 10.62
C THR A 161 -6.25 6.97 10.12
N SER A 162 -6.61 7.25 8.87
CA SER A 162 -6.42 8.57 8.24
C SER A 162 -7.20 9.65 8.97
N SER A 163 -8.42 9.37 9.44
CA SER A 163 -9.21 10.36 10.19
C SER A 163 -8.53 10.83 11.47
N LEU A 164 -7.80 9.93 12.14
CA LEU A 164 -7.10 10.23 13.38
C LEU A 164 -5.79 10.99 13.14
N THR A 165 -5.29 11.08 11.92
CA THR A 165 -4.10 11.89 11.61
C THR A 165 -4.36 13.38 11.75
N ILE A 166 -5.59 13.84 11.48
CA ILE A 166 -5.99 15.24 11.65
C ILE A 166 -5.87 15.69 13.12
N PRO A 167 -6.50 15.03 14.12
CA PRO A 167 -6.40 15.44 15.51
C PRO A 167 -5.01 15.17 16.12
N VAL A 168 -4.26 14.17 15.65
CA VAL A 168 -2.92 13.84 16.21
C VAL A 168 -1.81 14.71 15.61
N PHE A 169 -1.82 14.95 14.30
CA PHE A 169 -0.74 15.62 13.57
C PHE A 169 -1.14 16.98 12.98
N GLY A 170 -2.42 17.35 13.01
CA GLY A 170 -2.92 18.62 12.48
C GLY A 170 -3.24 18.62 10.98
N GLU A 171 -3.03 17.51 10.27
CA GLU A 171 -3.26 17.38 8.83
C GLU A 171 -3.73 15.99 8.45
N LEU A 172 -4.42 15.86 7.31
CA LEU A 172 -4.87 14.57 6.80
C LEU A 172 -3.71 13.86 6.08
N ILE A 173 -3.24 12.76 6.66
CA ILE A 173 -2.26 11.86 6.05
C ILE A 173 -2.99 10.57 5.64
N THR A 174 -3.02 10.30 4.33
CA THR A 174 -3.69 9.12 3.75
C THR A 174 -2.77 7.93 3.55
N ASP A 175 -1.45 8.17 3.49
CA ASP A 175 -0.44 7.12 3.35
C ASP A 175 0.02 6.61 4.73
N PRO A 176 -0.21 5.32 5.05
CA PRO A 176 0.18 4.77 6.35
C PRO A 176 1.70 4.73 6.56
N VAL A 177 2.52 4.67 5.51
CA VAL A 177 3.99 4.73 5.66
C VAL A 177 4.41 6.10 6.18
N THR A 178 3.87 7.16 5.57
CA THR A 178 4.09 8.53 6.02
C THR A 178 3.57 8.74 7.44
N THR A 179 2.39 8.19 7.78
CA THR A 179 1.84 8.25 9.15
C THR A 179 2.76 7.59 10.17
N VAL A 180 3.30 6.41 9.87
CA VAL A 180 4.26 5.71 10.75
C VAL A 180 5.56 6.51 10.91
N ALA A 181 6.04 7.16 9.85
CA ALA A 181 7.25 7.97 9.87
C ALA A 181 7.16 9.23 10.77
N ARG A 182 5.93 9.68 11.06
CA ARG A 182 5.64 10.79 11.99
C ARG A 182 5.63 10.36 13.47
N ILE A 183 5.71 9.07 13.77
CA ILE A 183 5.71 8.57 15.15
C ILE A 183 7.13 8.70 15.76
N ASP A 184 7.21 9.12 17.02
CA ASP A 184 8.47 9.20 17.78
C ASP A 184 8.94 7.84 18.31
N SER A 185 9.06 6.84 17.43
CA SER A 185 9.63 5.54 17.77
C SER A 185 10.37 4.94 16.56
N THR A 186 11.70 4.94 16.65
CA THR A 186 12.56 4.37 15.60
C THR A 186 12.20 2.93 15.29
N PHE A 187 11.87 2.13 16.32
CA PHE A 187 11.46 0.75 16.14
C PHE A 187 10.13 0.64 15.36
N ALA A 188 9.13 1.43 15.71
CA ALA A 188 7.84 1.42 15.01
C ALA A 188 7.99 1.88 13.55
N ILE A 189 8.84 2.87 13.31
CA ILE A 189 9.15 3.38 11.97
C ILE A 189 9.76 2.27 11.11
N VAL A 190 10.83 1.64 11.59
CA VAL A 190 11.52 0.57 10.87
C VAL A 190 10.57 -0.60 10.59
N LEU A 191 9.87 -1.07 11.62
CA LEU A 191 9.00 -2.24 11.50
C LEU A 191 7.85 -1.98 10.54
N GLY A 192 7.14 -0.86 10.70
CA GLY A 192 5.98 -0.53 9.87
C GLY A 192 6.37 -0.32 8.42
N ALA A 193 7.39 0.49 8.17
CA ALA A 193 7.78 0.81 6.82
C ALA A 193 8.47 -0.35 6.08
N LEU A 194 9.23 -1.21 6.77
CA LEU A 194 9.68 -2.48 6.19
C LEU A 194 8.49 -3.36 5.82
N THR A 195 7.50 -3.48 6.73
CA THR A 195 6.30 -4.28 6.46
C THR A 195 5.54 -3.77 5.23
N PHE A 196 5.31 -2.47 5.11
CA PHE A 196 4.66 -1.88 3.92
C PHE A 196 5.50 -2.03 2.65
N THR A 197 6.81 -1.86 2.74
CA THR A 197 7.72 -2.04 1.59
C THR A 197 7.68 -3.49 1.09
N ILE A 198 7.82 -4.45 2.00
CA ILE A 198 7.75 -5.90 1.73
C ILE A 198 6.38 -6.29 1.16
N ALA A 199 5.30 -5.78 1.74
CA ALA A 199 3.94 -6.03 1.24
C ALA A 199 3.74 -5.44 -0.16
N THR A 200 4.25 -4.23 -0.42
CA THR A 200 4.15 -3.58 -1.74
C THR A 200 4.93 -4.36 -2.80
N ILE A 201 6.10 -4.88 -2.44
CA ILE A 201 6.87 -5.82 -3.28
C ILE A 201 6.01 -7.05 -3.62
N GLY A 202 5.40 -7.69 -2.62
CA GLY A 202 4.60 -8.89 -2.81
C GLY A 202 3.40 -8.67 -3.72
N ILE A 203 2.64 -7.59 -3.49
CA ILE A 203 1.48 -7.22 -4.31
C ILE A 203 1.93 -6.92 -5.75
N ASN A 204 3.02 -6.19 -5.93
CA ASN A 204 3.52 -5.83 -7.27
C ASN A 204 3.97 -7.09 -8.05
N ILE A 205 4.65 -8.02 -7.39
CA ILE A 205 5.05 -9.30 -8.01
C ILE A 205 3.82 -10.05 -8.50
N VAL A 206 2.80 -10.22 -7.65
CA VAL A 206 1.58 -10.94 -8.07
C VAL A 206 0.83 -10.21 -9.17
N ALA A 207 0.61 -8.91 -9.03
CA ALA A 207 -0.25 -8.18 -9.95
C ALA A 207 0.40 -7.96 -11.33
N ASN A 208 1.71 -7.70 -11.37
CA ASN A 208 2.37 -7.17 -12.58
C ASN A 208 3.44 -8.08 -13.18
N PHE A 209 3.96 -9.08 -12.46
CA PHE A 209 5.04 -9.94 -12.98
C PHE A 209 4.57 -11.35 -13.36
N ILE A 210 3.47 -11.83 -12.79
CA ILE A 210 2.98 -13.19 -13.05
C ILE A 210 2.52 -13.37 -14.51
N SER A 211 1.67 -12.47 -15.01
CA SER A 211 1.11 -12.62 -16.37
C SER A 211 2.16 -12.52 -17.47
N PRO A 212 3.07 -11.53 -17.48
CA PRO A 212 4.16 -11.51 -18.47
C PRO A 212 5.05 -12.75 -18.42
N ALA A 213 5.31 -13.29 -17.23
CA ALA A 213 6.14 -14.47 -17.11
C ALA A 213 5.51 -15.71 -17.74
N PHE A 214 4.18 -15.83 -17.69
CA PHE A 214 3.46 -16.89 -18.38
C PHE A 214 3.43 -16.69 -19.90
N ASP A 215 3.43 -15.44 -20.38
CA ASP A 215 3.49 -15.17 -21.82
C ASP A 215 4.84 -15.55 -22.45
N PHE A 216 5.94 -15.54 -21.67
CA PHE A 216 7.28 -15.91 -22.14
C PHE A 216 7.64 -17.40 -21.99
N SER A 217 6.84 -18.21 -21.26
CA SER A 217 7.13 -19.62 -20.91
C SER A 217 6.21 -20.61 -21.60
#